data_AF-A0A821CWK2-F1
#
_entry.id   AF-A0A821CWK2-F1
#
_cell.length_a   1.000
_cell.length_b   1.000
_cell.length_c   1.000
_cell.angle_alpha   90.00
_cell.angle_beta   90.00
_cell.angle_gamma   90.00
#
_symmetry.space_group_name_H-M   'P 1'
#
loop_
_entity.id
_entity.type
_entity.pdbx_description
1 polymer ?
#
loop_
_entity_poly.entity_id
_entity_poly.type
_entity_poly.pdbx_seq_one_letter_code
_entity_poly.pdbx_strand_id
1 'polypeptide(L)'
;TDKIRDTEDRSLQNLSRTKEYNSPESLSSPHSSSDNNANQNNKTLANHVAAYFNKKFNSHMIAIEMGYNLSDACQRYRNSERINLFWGIITGQIEEMVYHHQMKSISQLLQHLIKMKKLFSTQQEPLSTRARRAIVSEPNSPLSVIANRRLSALSLFSVKEHQESTVLHNEFVMTNEQFFESLKLFYSNKTSLQIDELFQSAKHDLQYSNELIEFSLLFMEDDETRFGEFLSTLIKQINQEKSSYVEQIKQILLGYPLITVSQFCRAIYMTDPNINQNELHRYIEWVFSIKNFHSSQQIKPLDLEDLLRRLENCACFKH
;
A
#
# COMPACT_ATOMS: atom_id res chain seq x y z
N THR A 1 21.18 60.01 -20.82
CA THR A 1 21.96 61.24 -21.04
C THR A 1 22.79 61.49 -19.80
N ASP A 2 24.04 61.02 -19.90
CA ASP A 2 25.28 61.40 -19.20
C ASP A 2 25.37 61.57 -17.68
N LYS A 3 26.52 61.05 -17.18
CA LYS A 3 27.08 60.96 -15.82
C LYS A 3 26.63 59.66 -15.13
N ILE A 4 27.48 58.69 -14.82
CA ILE A 4 28.76 58.76 -14.11
C ILE A 4 29.66 57.59 -14.57
N ARG A 5 30.88 57.90 -15.04
CA ARG A 5 32.05 57.01 -15.11
C ARG A 5 32.93 57.33 -13.89
N ASP A 6 33.77 56.37 -13.51
CA ASP A 6 34.88 56.42 -12.55
C ASP A 6 34.57 55.86 -11.15
N THR A 7 34.78 54.54 -10.98
CA THR A 7 35.45 53.92 -9.81
C THR A 7 35.62 52.41 -10.04
N GLU A 8 36.46 52.05 -11.01
CA GLU A 8 37.13 50.74 -11.05
C GLU A 8 38.56 50.94 -10.55
N ASP A 9 38.84 50.58 -9.29
CA ASP A 9 40.08 49.95 -8.83
C ASP A 9 40.17 50.01 -7.30
N ARG A 10 40.65 48.91 -6.69
CA ARG A 10 40.84 48.63 -5.25
C ARG A 10 39.63 48.03 -4.53
N SER A 11 39.57 46.70 -4.53
CA SER A 11 39.57 45.86 -3.30
C SER A 11 39.54 44.36 -3.65
N LEU A 12 40.53 43.89 -4.42
CA LEU A 12 40.87 42.47 -4.49
C LEU A 12 41.92 42.19 -3.40
N GLN A 13 41.46 41.88 -2.19
CA GLN A 13 42.26 41.24 -1.14
C GLN A 13 41.31 40.88 0.01
N ASN A 14 40.93 39.60 0.10
CA ASN A 14 40.66 38.83 1.33
C ASN A 14 39.88 37.55 1.00
N LEU A 15 40.55 36.61 0.31
CA LEU A 15 40.09 35.23 0.19
C LEU A 15 41.24 34.28 0.52
N SER A 16 41.70 34.34 1.78
CA SER A 16 42.62 33.36 2.38
C SER A 16 42.46 33.38 3.89
N ARG A 17 41.56 32.52 4.43
CA ARG A 17 41.70 31.99 5.80
C ARG A 17 40.90 30.71 5.99
N THR A 18 41.64 29.63 5.80
CA THR A 18 41.47 28.29 6.34
C THR A 18 41.08 28.27 7.83
N LYS A 19 40.04 27.49 8.19
CA LYS A 19 39.88 26.78 9.48
C LYS A 19 39.00 25.54 9.22
N GLU A 20 39.60 24.36 9.12
CA GLU A 20 39.79 23.39 10.21
C GLU A 20 38.73 22.28 10.13
N TYR A 21 39.01 21.30 9.27
CA TYR A 21 38.42 19.97 9.30
C TYR A 21 39.03 19.21 10.48
N ASN A 22 38.21 18.89 11.48
CA ASN A 22 38.57 17.91 12.50
C ASN A 22 38.33 16.50 11.94
N SER A 23 39.42 15.83 11.58
CA SER A 23 39.50 14.37 11.42
C SER A 23 39.31 13.68 12.78
N PRO A 24 38.66 12.51 12.84
CA PRO A 24 38.94 11.54 13.88
C PRO A 24 39.96 10.53 13.38
N GLU A 25 40.93 10.27 14.26
CA GLU A 25 42.09 9.40 14.11
C GLU A 25 41.75 7.95 13.72
N SER A 26 42.61 7.39 12.88
CA SER A 26 42.80 5.97 12.67
C SER A 26 43.42 5.30 13.88
N LEU A 27 42.83 4.21 14.40
CA LEU A 27 43.52 3.21 15.21
C LEU A 27 42.87 1.81 15.06
N SER A 28 43.62 0.92 14.41
CA SER A 28 43.75 -0.54 14.64
C SER A 28 42.54 -1.50 14.63
N SER A 29 42.56 -2.46 13.70
CA SER A 29 42.06 -3.84 13.88
C SER A 29 43.05 -4.66 14.76
N PRO A 30 42.64 -5.70 15.53
CA PRO A 30 42.33 -7.03 14.94
C PRO A 30 41.28 -7.92 15.66
N HIS A 31 40.81 -8.92 14.91
CA HIS A 31 40.18 -10.20 15.27
C HIS A 31 38.69 -10.30 15.70
N SER A 32 37.92 -10.92 14.79
CA SER A 32 36.96 -12.03 15.00
C SER A 32 36.65 -12.39 16.46
N SER A 33 35.40 -12.39 16.91
CA SER A 33 34.39 -13.37 16.50
C SER A 33 33.10 -13.13 17.32
N SER A 34 31.97 -13.57 16.75
CA SER A 34 30.69 -13.78 17.43
C SER A 34 29.97 -12.53 17.98
N ASP A 35 29.15 -11.90 17.12
CA ASP A 35 27.88 -11.30 17.55
C ASP A 35 26.89 -11.33 16.36
N ASN A 36 26.49 -12.55 15.99
CA ASN A 36 25.33 -12.80 15.15
C ASN A 36 24.13 -13.09 16.07
N ASN A 37 23.05 -12.30 15.92
CA ASN A 37 21.65 -12.55 16.33
C ASN A 37 20.97 -11.54 17.28
N ALA A 38 21.06 -10.22 17.02
CA ALA A 38 20.16 -9.28 17.73
C ALA A 38 19.61 -8.05 16.96
N ASN A 39 20.03 -7.74 15.73
CA ASN A 39 19.67 -6.45 15.09
C ASN A 39 19.17 -6.55 13.63
N GLN A 40 18.29 -7.50 13.33
CA GLN A 40 17.58 -7.52 12.04
C GLN A 40 16.21 -6.81 12.05
N ASN A 41 15.70 -6.38 13.21
CA ASN A 41 14.29 -6.03 13.34
C ASN A 41 13.90 -4.56 13.14
N ASN A 42 14.80 -3.61 12.85
CA ASN A 42 14.42 -2.20 12.62
C ASN A 42 15.43 -1.44 11.73
N LYS A 43 15.63 -1.88 10.49
CA LYS A 43 16.32 -1.04 9.49
C LYS A 43 15.28 -0.25 8.73
N THR A 44 15.21 1.06 8.96
CA THR A 44 14.39 1.98 8.17
C THR A 44 14.70 1.84 6.69
N LEU A 45 13.73 2.15 5.81
CA LEU A 45 13.95 2.16 4.36
C LEU A 45 15.20 2.98 3.95
N ALA A 46 15.46 4.11 4.61
CA ALA A 46 16.65 4.92 4.39
C ALA A 46 17.96 4.15 4.64
N ASN A 47 18.03 3.43 5.76
CA ASN A 47 19.19 2.60 6.10
C ASN A 47 19.34 1.43 5.11
N HIS A 48 18.22 0.86 4.66
CA HIS A 48 18.23 -0.19 3.65
C HIS A 48 18.78 0.31 2.31
N VAL A 49 18.33 1.48 1.83
CA VAL A 49 18.81 2.08 0.58
C VAL A 49 20.30 2.45 0.67
N ALA A 50 20.73 3.06 1.78
CA ALA A 50 22.14 3.37 2.00
C ALA A 50 23.01 2.10 2.01
N ALA A 51 22.56 1.04 2.69
CA ALA A 51 23.25 -0.25 2.69
C ALA A 51 23.29 -0.89 1.29
N TYR A 52 22.19 -0.78 0.52
CA TYR A 52 22.11 -1.28 -0.85
C TYR A 52 23.12 -0.57 -1.77
N PHE A 53 23.22 0.77 -1.73
CA PHE A 53 24.20 1.50 -2.54
C PHE A 53 25.63 1.16 -2.16
N ASN A 54 25.95 1.11 -0.87
CA ASN A 54 27.29 0.71 -0.43
C ASN A 54 27.66 -0.70 -0.91
N LYS A 55 26.72 -1.66 -0.83
CA LYS A 55 26.92 -3.03 -1.30
C LYS A 55 27.02 -3.15 -2.82
N LYS A 56 26.24 -2.36 -3.57
CA LYS A 56 26.17 -2.46 -5.04
C LYS A 56 27.40 -1.84 -5.71
N PHE A 57 27.89 -0.72 -5.20
CA PHE A 57 28.94 0.06 -5.86
C PHE A 57 30.33 -0.13 -5.26
N ASN A 58 30.46 -0.82 -4.11
CA ASN A 58 31.73 -1.10 -3.42
C ASN A 58 32.61 0.14 -3.18
N SER A 59 32.02 1.33 -3.21
CA SER A 59 32.66 2.63 -3.03
C SER A 59 31.70 3.56 -2.33
N HIS A 60 32.10 4.05 -1.17
CA HIS A 60 31.28 4.96 -0.37
C HIS A 60 31.01 6.29 -1.10
N MET A 61 31.97 6.78 -1.89
CA MET A 61 31.79 8.02 -2.66
C MET A 61 30.75 7.87 -3.76
N ILE A 62 30.79 6.76 -4.52
CA ILE A 62 29.78 6.48 -5.55
C ILE A 62 28.40 6.28 -4.90
N ALA A 63 28.35 5.63 -3.73
CA ALA A 63 27.09 5.48 -2.99
C ALA A 63 26.48 6.83 -2.58
N ILE A 64 27.31 7.81 -2.17
CA ILE A 64 26.86 9.18 -1.89
C ILE A 64 26.33 9.85 -3.15
N GLU A 65 27.05 9.78 -4.27
CA GLU A 65 26.61 10.36 -5.55
C GLU A 65 25.27 9.77 -6.01
N MET A 66 25.08 8.45 -5.85
CA MET A 66 23.81 7.81 -6.14
C MET A 66 22.69 8.25 -5.19
N GLY A 67 23.01 8.56 -3.93
CA GLY A 67 22.07 9.20 -3.00
C GLY A 67 21.60 10.58 -3.48
N TYR A 68 22.52 11.41 -3.98
CA TYR A 68 22.16 12.70 -4.58
C TYR A 68 21.35 12.55 -5.87
N ASN A 69 21.73 11.63 -6.75
CA ASN A 69 20.97 11.35 -7.97
C ASN A 69 19.57 10.83 -7.67
N LEU A 70 19.42 9.98 -6.64
CA LEU A 70 18.12 9.51 -6.18
C LEU A 70 17.26 10.67 -5.65
N SER A 71 17.85 11.55 -4.84
CA SER A 71 17.17 12.76 -4.33
C SER A 71 16.70 13.67 -5.46
N ASP A 72 17.58 13.97 -6.42
CA ASP A 72 17.26 14.79 -7.60
C ASP A 72 16.18 14.13 -8.47
N ALA A 73 16.25 12.83 -8.70
CA ALA A 73 15.20 12.09 -9.40
C ALA A 73 13.84 12.21 -8.68
N CYS A 74 13.81 12.01 -7.36
CA CYS A 74 12.57 12.15 -6.58
C CYS A 74 11.98 13.56 -6.69
N GLN A 75 12.82 14.60 -6.71
CA GLN A 75 12.38 15.99 -6.88
C GLN A 75 11.80 16.25 -8.27
N ARG A 76 12.43 15.72 -9.32
CA ARG A 76 11.95 15.87 -10.71
C ARG A 76 10.61 15.20 -10.92
N TYR A 77 10.40 14.04 -10.29
CA TYR A 77 9.16 13.26 -10.41
C TYR A 77 8.18 13.49 -9.25
N ARG A 78 8.22 14.66 -8.59
CA ARG A 78 7.32 15.04 -7.49
C ARG A 78 5.82 15.03 -7.83
N ASN A 79 5.45 14.85 -9.09
CA ASN A 79 4.05 14.73 -9.50
C ASN A 79 3.56 13.28 -9.42
N SER A 80 4.47 12.31 -9.29
CA SER A 80 4.12 10.91 -9.09
C SER A 80 3.85 10.65 -7.62
N GLU A 81 2.62 10.25 -7.31
CA GLU A 81 2.17 9.93 -5.95
C GLU A 81 3.05 8.85 -5.30
N ARG A 82 3.42 7.82 -6.05
CA ARG A 82 4.27 6.73 -5.55
C ARG A 82 5.69 7.19 -5.27
N ILE A 83 6.26 8.05 -6.12
CA ILE A 83 7.60 8.58 -5.89
C ILE A 83 7.60 9.51 -4.68
N ASN A 84 6.53 10.30 -4.50
CA ASN A 84 6.36 11.10 -3.28
C ASN A 84 6.21 10.23 -2.03
N LEU A 85 5.44 9.14 -2.10
CA LEU A 85 5.31 8.20 -0.99
C LEU A 85 6.68 7.60 -0.62
N PHE A 86 7.40 7.08 -1.61
CA PHE A 86 8.75 6.54 -1.43
C PHE A 86 9.73 7.58 -0.85
N TRP A 87 9.76 8.78 -1.42
CA TRP A 87 10.62 9.86 -0.97
C TRP A 87 10.28 10.32 0.45
N GLY A 88 8.99 10.44 0.75
CA GLY A 88 8.49 10.78 2.08
C GLY A 88 8.89 9.73 3.12
N ILE A 89 8.83 8.43 2.77
CA ILE A 89 9.27 7.36 3.67
C ILE A 89 10.78 7.41 3.90
N ILE A 90 11.58 7.56 2.83
CA ILE A 90 13.05 7.63 2.95
C ILE A 90 13.50 8.83 3.78
N THR A 91 12.84 9.97 3.62
CA THR A 91 13.15 11.18 4.39
C THR A 91 12.59 11.15 5.82
N GLY A 92 11.80 10.12 6.17
CA GLY A 92 11.13 10.00 7.47
C GLY A 92 9.98 10.99 7.66
N GLN A 93 9.54 11.64 6.57
CA GLN A 93 8.36 12.50 6.59
C GLN A 93 7.07 11.68 6.66
N ILE A 94 7.06 10.51 6.01
CA ILE A 94 5.95 9.56 5.95
C ILE A 94 6.32 8.28 6.67
N GLU A 95 5.37 7.71 7.42
CA GLU A 95 5.55 6.40 8.04
C GLU A 95 5.61 5.29 6.98
N GLU A 96 6.62 4.43 7.03
CA GLU A 96 6.75 3.28 6.10
C GLU A 96 5.51 2.38 6.11
N MET A 97 4.84 2.30 7.26
CA MET A 97 3.60 1.56 7.43
C MET A 97 2.45 2.07 6.54
N VAL A 98 2.50 3.30 6.03
CA VAL A 98 1.47 3.83 5.10
C VAL A 98 1.41 2.97 3.85
N TYR A 99 2.58 2.68 3.26
CA TYR A 99 2.68 1.82 2.09
C TYR A 99 2.19 0.40 2.39
N HIS A 100 2.62 -0.17 3.53
CA HIS A 100 2.19 -1.51 3.93
C HIS A 100 0.69 -1.59 4.19
N HIS A 101 0.07 -0.52 4.71
CA HIS A 101 -1.37 -0.46 4.93
C HIS A 101 -2.14 -0.44 3.60
N GLN A 102 -1.72 0.38 2.63
CA GLN A 102 -2.31 0.40 1.30
C GLN A 102 -2.20 -0.99 0.65
N MET A 103 -1.02 -1.60 0.68
CA MET A 103 -0.80 -2.93 0.10
C MET A 103 -1.61 -4.02 0.81
N LYS A 104 -1.74 -3.93 2.14
CA LYS A 104 -2.58 -4.84 2.92
C LYS A 104 -4.05 -4.70 2.54
N SER A 105 -4.55 -3.48 2.37
CA SER A 105 -5.94 -3.22 1.97
C SER A 105 -6.23 -3.79 0.57
N ILE A 106 -5.30 -3.61 -0.37
CA ILE A 106 -5.37 -4.20 -1.72
C ILE A 106 -5.39 -5.73 -1.63
N SER A 107 -4.48 -6.32 -0.84
CA SER A 107 -4.41 -7.78 -0.65
C SER A 107 -5.69 -8.36 -0.02
N GLN A 108 -6.25 -7.68 0.98
CA GLN A 108 -7.49 -8.09 1.63
C GLN A 108 -8.68 -8.07 0.66
N LEU A 109 -8.75 -7.05 -0.21
CA LEU A 109 -9.78 -6.97 -1.24
C LEU A 109 -9.68 -8.15 -2.21
N LEU A 110 -8.48 -8.46 -2.71
CA LEU A 110 -8.27 -9.60 -3.60
C LEU A 110 -8.68 -10.92 -2.92
N GLN A 111 -8.25 -11.14 -1.67
CA GLN A 111 -8.63 -12.33 -0.91
C GLN A 111 -10.14 -12.45 -0.71
N HIS A 112 -10.81 -11.33 -0.46
CA HIS A 112 -12.27 -11.28 -0.35
C HIS A 112 -12.94 -11.65 -1.66
N LEU A 113 -12.50 -11.11 -2.80
CA LEU A 113 -13.04 -11.45 -4.12
C LEU A 113 -12.88 -12.94 -4.43
N ILE A 114 -11.72 -13.54 -4.12
CA ILE A 114 -11.48 -14.99 -4.25
C ILE A 114 -12.47 -15.78 -3.37
N LYS A 115 -12.69 -15.35 -2.13
CA LYS A 115 -13.64 -15.99 -1.21
C LYS A 115 -15.08 -15.89 -1.74
N MET A 116 -15.50 -14.72 -2.20
CA MET A 116 -16.84 -14.48 -2.73
C MET A 116 -17.11 -15.32 -3.99
N LYS A 117 -16.13 -15.43 -4.90
CA LYS A 117 -16.25 -16.31 -6.06
C LYS A 117 -16.53 -17.76 -5.67
N LYS A 118 -15.86 -18.28 -4.63
CA LYS A 118 -16.10 -19.65 -4.11
C LYS A 118 -17.52 -19.82 -3.58
N LEU A 119 -18.03 -18.80 -2.88
CA LEU A 119 -19.41 -18.80 -2.38
C LEU A 119 -20.44 -18.79 -3.51
N PHE A 120 -20.29 -17.93 -4.51
CA PHE A 120 -21.20 -17.88 -5.65
C PHE A 120 -21.22 -19.17 -6.47
N SER A 121 -20.05 -19.82 -6.58
CA SER A 121 -19.93 -21.11 -7.28
C SER A 121 -20.66 -22.24 -6.55
N THR A 122 -20.76 -22.16 -5.22
CA THR A 122 -21.44 -23.16 -4.38
C THR A 122 -22.96 -23.03 -4.43
N GLN A 123 -23.49 -21.83 -4.70
CA GLN A 123 -24.93 -21.57 -4.78
C GLN A 123 -25.55 -21.91 -6.15
N GLN A 124 -24.73 -22.20 -7.16
CA GLN A 124 -25.17 -22.52 -8.53
C GLN A 124 -25.24 -24.02 -8.86
N GLU A 125 -24.98 -24.96 -7.93
CA GLU A 125 -25.19 -26.38 -8.23
C GLU A 125 -26.69 -26.68 -8.45
N PRO A 126 -27.11 -27.12 -9.64
CA PRO A 126 -28.50 -27.46 -9.89
C PRO A 126 -28.88 -28.68 -9.02
N LEU A 127 -30.03 -28.58 -8.33
CA LEU A 127 -30.65 -29.65 -7.52
C LEU A 127 -30.65 -31.04 -8.20
N SER A 128 -30.60 -31.08 -9.53
CA SER A 128 -30.41 -32.27 -10.37
C SER A 128 -29.16 -33.10 -10.03
N THR A 129 -28.01 -32.48 -9.73
CA THR A 129 -26.75 -33.20 -9.48
C THR A 129 -26.69 -33.76 -8.05
N ARG A 130 -27.28 -33.04 -7.09
CA ARG A 130 -27.44 -33.52 -5.72
C ARG A 130 -28.40 -34.73 -5.65
N ALA A 131 -29.49 -34.71 -6.42
CA ALA A 131 -30.39 -35.85 -6.57
C ALA A 131 -29.71 -37.03 -7.27
N ARG A 132 -28.90 -36.80 -8.31
CA ARG A 132 -28.16 -37.86 -9.02
C ARG A 132 -27.06 -38.52 -8.16
N ARG A 133 -26.34 -37.77 -7.31
CA ARG A 133 -25.39 -38.35 -6.34
C ARG A 133 -26.09 -39.16 -5.24
N ALA A 134 -27.28 -38.75 -4.82
CA ALA A 134 -28.07 -39.51 -3.84
C ALA A 134 -28.62 -40.83 -4.43
N ILE A 135 -28.99 -40.89 -5.72
CA ILE A 135 -29.50 -42.12 -6.35
C ILE A 135 -28.39 -43.17 -6.58
N VAL A 136 -27.14 -42.75 -6.76
CA VAL A 136 -25.99 -43.66 -6.99
C VAL A 136 -25.42 -44.25 -5.69
N SER A 137 -25.88 -43.78 -4.52
CA SER A 137 -25.39 -44.24 -3.20
C SER A 137 -26.35 -45.18 -2.46
N GLU A 138 -27.41 -45.69 -3.10
CA GLU A 138 -28.18 -46.81 -2.55
C GLU A 138 -27.55 -48.16 -2.93
N PRO A 139 -27.21 -49.04 -1.97
CA PRO A 139 -26.46 -50.28 -2.24
C PRO A 139 -27.18 -51.33 -3.10
N ASN A 140 -28.43 -51.11 -3.55
CA ASN A 140 -29.24 -52.12 -4.24
C ASN A 140 -30.17 -51.53 -5.33
N SER A 141 -29.70 -50.58 -6.15
CA SER A 141 -30.44 -50.15 -7.34
C SER A 141 -30.08 -50.98 -8.58
N PRO A 142 -31.05 -51.56 -9.32
CA PRO A 142 -30.82 -52.49 -10.43
C PRO A 142 -30.23 -51.86 -11.71
N LEU A 143 -29.88 -50.57 -11.71
CA LEU A 143 -29.31 -49.87 -12.86
C LEU A 143 -27.76 -49.89 -12.92
N SER A 144 -27.08 -50.50 -11.95
CA SER A 144 -25.61 -50.64 -11.97
C SER A 144 -25.09 -51.62 -13.04
N VAL A 145 -25.96 -52.41 -13.67
CA VAL A 145 -25.55 -53.45 -14.64
C VAL A 145 -25.50 -52.93 -16.09
N ILE A 146 -26.09 -51.77 -16.40
CA ILE A 146 -26.16 -51.26 -17.78
C ILE A 146 -24.99 -50.30 -18.11
N ALA A 147 -24.27 -49.76 -17.13
CA ALA A 147 -23.20 -48.77 -17.37
C ALA A 147 -21.87 -49.36 -17.88
N ASN A 148 -21.68 -50.69 -17.89
CA ASN A 148 -20.40 -51.31 -18.27
C ASN A 148 -20.36 -51.95 -19.68
N ARG A 149 -21.28 -51.60 -20.57
CA ARG A 149 -21.22 -52.01 -22.00
C ARG A 149 -21.52 -50.85 -22.95
N ARG A 150 -20.60 -49.87 -23.04
CA ARG A 150 -20.49 -48.97 -24.20
C ARG A 150 -19.16 -48.20 -24.25
N LEU A 151 -18.05 -48.92 -24.08
CA LEU A 151 -16.68 -48.39 -24.26
C LEU A 151 -15.90 -49.09 -25.38
N SER A 152 -16.56 -49.46 -26.47
CA SER A 152 -15.85 -49.76 -27.72
C SER A 152 -16.73 -49.46 -28.92
N ALA A 153 -16.13 -48.84 -29.94
CA ALA A 153 -16.73 -48.34 -31.17
C ALA A 153 -17.52 -47.03 -31.05
N LEU A 154 -16.81 -45.91 -31.16
CA LEU A 154 -16.95 -44.96 -32.28
C LEU A 154 -15.89 -43.85 -32.12
N SER A 155 -14.64 -44.17 -32.46
CA SER A 155 -13.74 -43.16 -33.03
C SER A 155 -13.77 -43.37 -34.54
N LEU A 156 -14.28 -42.41 -35.29
CA LEU A 156 -13.85 -42.09 -36.65
C LEU A 156 -14.74 -40.95 -37.17
N PHE A 157 -14.21 -39.74 -37.06
CA PHE A 157 -14.21 -38.62 -38.02
C PHE A 157 -14.16 -37.28 -37.27
N SER A 158 -13.07 -36.53 -37.53
CA SER A 158 -12.91 -35.06 -37.52
C SER A 158 -13.70 -34.25 -36.49
N VAL A 159 -13.10 -33.49 -35.56
CA VAL A 159 -12.10 -32.44 -35.77
C VAL A 159 -11.32 -32.24 -34.47
N LYS A 160 -10.01 -32.05 -34.61
CA LYS A 160 -9.08 -31.72 -33.52
C LYS A 160 -9.32 -30.31 -32.98
N GLU A 161 -8.98 -30.19 -31.70
CA GLU A 161 -8.55 -28.98 -30.98
C GLU A 161 -9.59 -28.10 -30.27
N HIS A 162 -9.21 -27.77 -29.03
CA HIS A 162 -9.78 -26.82 -28.06
C HIS A 162 -10.88 -27.34 -27.15
N GLN A 163 -10.52 -28.22 -26.20
CA GLN A 163 -11.30 -28.35 -24.96
C GLN A 163 -10.49 -28.97 -23.80
N GLU A 164 -9.31 -28.42 -23.52
CA GLU A 164 -8.55 -28.79 -22.31
C GLU A 164 -7.94 -27.59 -21.56
N SER A 165 -8.29 -26.35 -21.93
CA SER A 165 -7.75 -25.12 -21.30
C SER A 165 -8.74 -24.37 -20.40
N THR A 166 -9.99 -24.81 -20.27
CA THR A 166 -11.07 -23.96 -19.72
C THR A 166 -11.30 -24.09 -18.21
N VAL A 167 -10.65 -25.01 -17.51
CA VAL A 167 -10.93 -25.24 -16.08
C VAL A 167 -10.09 -24.34 -15.15
N LEU A 168 -8.96 -23.81 -15.62
CA LEU A 168 -8.09 -22.93 -14.80
C LEU A 168 -8.47 -21.44 -14.85
N HIS A 169 -9.24 -20.99 -15.86
CA HIS A 169 -9.65 -19.58 -15.97
C HIS A 169 -10.87 -19.20 -15.12
N ASN A 170 -11.58 -20.15 -14.52
CA ASN A 170 -12.87 -19.87 -13.88
C ASN A 170 -12.79 -19.56 -12.38
N GLU A 171 -11.60 -19.59 -11.76
CA GLU A 171 -11.43 -19.25 -10.33
C GLU A 171 -11.37 -17.73 -10.09
N PHE A 172 -10.95 -16.95 -11.09
CA PHE A 172 -10.73 -15.50 -10.96
C PHE A 172 -11.66 -14.64 -11.81
N VAL A 173 -12.77 -15.21 -12.27
CA VAL A 173 -13.78 -14.52 -13.09
C VAL A 173 -15.09 -14.44 -12.31
N MET A 174 -15.83 -13.35 -12.37
CA MET A 174 -17.18 -13.25 -11.80
C MET A 174 -18.09 -12.35 -12.64
N THR A 175 -19.41 -12.46 -12.50
CA THR A 175 -20.31 -11.55 -13.24
C THR A 175 -20.21 -10.12 -12.70
N ASN A 176 -20.65 -9.16 -13.52
CA ASN A 176 -20.77 -7.76 -13.12
C ASN A 176 -21.53 -7.58 -11.79
N GLU A 177 -22.65 -8.28 -11.62
CA GLU A 177 -23.46 -8.21 -10.40
C GLU A 177 -22.72 -8.82 -9.21
N GLN A 178 -22.08 -9.98 -9.40
CA GLN A 178 -21.31 -10.65 -8.35
C GLN A 178 -20.13 -9.79 -7.87
N PHE A 179 -19.43 -9.14 -8.79
CA PHE A 179 -18.32 -8.24 -8.46
C PHE A 179 -18.80 -7.02 -7.71
N PHE A 180 -19.85 -6.37 -8.21
CA PHE A 180 -20.42 -5.19 -7.59
C PHE A 180 -20.94 -5.47 -6.18
N GLU A 181 -21.66 -6.58 -5.98
CA GLU A 181 -22.11 -7.00 -4.65
C GLU A 181 -20.94 -7.39 -3.74
N SER A 182 -19.88 -7.99 -4.28
CA SER A 182 -18.67 -8.28 -3.50
C SER A 182 -17.99 -7.01 -2.98
N LEU A 183 -17.93 -5.95 -3.80
CA LEU A 183 -17.41 -4.64 -3.39
C LEU A 183 -18.25 -4.02 -2.27
N LYS A 184 -19.59 -4.02 -2.41
CA LYS A 184 -20.48 -3.51 -1.35
C LYS A 184 -20.34 -4.26 -0.03
N LEU A 185 -20.22 -5.59 -0.10
CA LEU A 185 -20.07 -6.41 1.10
C LEU A 185 -18.73 -6.19 1.78
N PHE A 186 -17.67 -5.90 1.02
CA PHE A 186 -16.35 -5.60 1.57
C PHE A 186 -16.30 -4.20 2.18
N TYR A 187 -16.83 -3.20 1.47
CA TYR A 187 -16.78 -1.79 1.85
C TYR A 187 -18.11 -1.30 2.39
N SER A 188 -18.45 -1.72 3.62
CA SER A 188 -19.70 -1.32 4.29
C SER A 188 -19.82 0.18 4.59
N ASN A 189 -18.68 0.89 4.62
CA ASN A 189 -18.56 2.30 4.96
C ASN A 189 -18.47 3.23 3.74
N LYS A 190 -18.27 2.68 2.53
CA LYS A 190 -18.21 3.49 1.30
C LYS A 190 -19.62 3.83 0.81
N THR A 191 -19.73 5.01 0.20
CA THR A 191 -20.96 5.45 -0.47
C THR A 191 -21.19 4.66 -1.76
N SER A 192 -22.44 4.60 -2.24
CA SER A 192 -22.76 3.94 -3.52
C SER A 192 -21.95 4.54 -4.68
N LEU A 193 -21.75 5.86 -4.69
CA LEU A 193 -20.97 6.55 -5.71
C LEU A 193 -19.49 6.11 -5.72
N GLN A 194 -18.89 5.93 -4.55
CA GLN A 194 -17.51 5.43 -4.45
C GLN A 194 -17.39 3.98 -4.94
N ILE A 195 -18.39 3.14 -4.66
CA ILE A 195 -18.44 1.76 -5.16
C ILE A 195 -18.64 1.74 -6.68
N ASP A 196 -19.51 2.60 -7.21
CA ASP A 196 -19.73 2.75 -8.65
C ASP A 196 -18.45 3.22 -9.35
N GLU A 197 -17.70 4.18 -8.80
CA GLU A 197 -16.42 4.63 -9.34
C GLU A 197 -15.39 3.49 -9.39
N LEU A 198 -15.29 2.68 -8.34
CA LEU A 198 -14.44 1.47 -8.32
C LEU A 198 -14.90 0.43 -9.35
N PHE A 199 -16.20 0.27 -9.53
CA PHE A 199 -16.74 -0.64 -10.52
C PHE A 199 -16.45 -0.20 -11.96
N GLN A 200 -16.61 1.10 -12.25
CA GLN A 200 -16.34 1.64 -13.58
C GLN A 200 -14.84 1.65 -13.92
N SER A 201 -13.98 1.95 -12.94
CA SER A 201 -12.52 1.86 -13.13
C SER A 201 -12.07 0.42 -13.40
N ALA A 202 -12.65 -0.58 -12.74
CA ALA A 202 -12.42 -1.99 -13.07
C ALA A 202 -12.84 -2.34 -14.51
N LYS A 203 -13.99 -1.83 -14.98
CA LYS A 203 -14.44 -2.03 -16.36
C LYS A 203 -13.54 -1.35 -17.39
N HIS A 204 -13.05 -0.17 -17.05
CA HIS A 204 -12.12 0.59 -17.87
C HIS A 204 -10.80 -0.17 -18.07
N ASP A 205 -10.21 -0.68 -17.00
CA ASP A 205 -8.94 -1.42 -17.05
C ASP A 205 -9.01 -2.66 -17.93
N LEU A 206 -10.11 -3.40 -17.84
CA LEU A 206 -10.29 -4.60 -18.63
C LEU A 206 -10.81 -4.32 -20.05
N GLN A 207 -11.00 -3.04 -20.41
CA GLN A 207 -11.49 -2.58 -21.72
C GLN A 207 -12.77 -3.32 -22.18
N TYR A 208 -13.63 -3.73 -21.23
CA TYR A 208 -14.63 -4.77 -21.48
C TYR A 208 -16.01 -4.23 -21.87
N SER A 209 -16.60 -4.88 -22.88
CA SER A 209 -18.04 -4.92 -23.17
C SER A 209 -18.73 -6.21 -22.65
N ASN A 210 -18.00 -7.11 -21.98
CA ASN A 210 -18.53 -8.39 -21.51
C ASN A 210 -19.24 -8.31 -20.15
N GLU A 211 -20.09 -9.31 -19.89
CA GLU A 211 -20.80 -9.51 -18.61
C GLU A 211 -19.92 -10.09 -17.50
N LEU A 212 -18.68 -10.51 -17.81
CA LEU A 212 -17.75 -11.19 -16.92
C LEU A 212 -16.49 -10.34 -16.65
N ILE A 213 -16.06 -10.31 -15.40
CA ILE A 213 -14.88 -9.59 -14.89
C ILE A 213 -13.84 -10.59 -14.43
N GLU A 214 -12.68 -10.62 -15.10
CA GLU A 214 -11.49 -11.33 -14.64
C GLU A 214 -10.72 -10.46 -13.64
N PHE A 215 -11.07 -10.58 -12.36
CA PHE A 215 -10.62 -9.64 -11.34
C PHE A 215 -9.14 -9.80 -10.98
N SER A 216 -8.47 -10.92 -11.31
CA SER A 216 -7.03 -11.10 -11.08
C SER A 216 -6.20 -10.06 -11.85
N LEU A 217 -6.62 -9.70 -13.06
CA LEU A 217 -5.92 -8.75 -13.91
C LEU A 217 -5.93 -7.33 -13.32
N LEU A 218 -6.96 -6.97 -12.53
CA LEU A 218 -7.06 -5.67 -11.87
C LEU A 218 -5.95 -5.43 -10.83
N PHE A 219 -5.27 -6.48 -10.37
CA PHE A 219 -4.24 -6.42 -9.34
C PHE A 219 -2.82 -6.58 -9.91
N MET A 220 -2.67 -6.61 -11.23
CA MET A 220 -1.35 -6.68 -11.86
C MET A 220 -0.78 -5.27 -12.08
N GLU A 221 0.54 -5.19 -12.09
CA GLU A 221 1.27 -4.00 -12.51
C GLU A 221 1.49 -4.05 -14.03
N ASP A 222 1.40 -2.90 -14.70
CA ASP A 222 1.77 -2.78 -16.11
C ASP A 222 3.30 -2.86 -16.30
N ASP A 223 3.77 -2.87 -17.55
CA ASP A 223 5.20 -2.93 -17.88
C ASP A 223 5.99 -1.71 -17.34
N GLU A 224 5.30 -0.63 -16.97
CA GLU A 224 5.84 0.57 -16.33
C GLU A 224 5.68 0.53 -14.80
N THR A 225 5.36 -0.65 -14.23
CA THR A 225 5.06 -0.94 -12.83
C THR A 225 3.83 -0.25 -12.27
N ARG A 226 3.07 0.50 -13.07
CA ARG A 226 1.89 1.25 -12.62
C ARG A 226 0.71 0.32 -12.38
N PHE A 227 -0.14 0.68 -11.42
CA PHE A 227 -1.40 -0.02 -11.27
C PHE A 227 -2.40 0.51 -12.30
N GLY A 228 -3.36 -0.33 -12.68
CA GLY A 228 -4.53 0.09 -13.45
C GLY A 228 -5.38 1.15 -12.72
N GLU A 229 -6.30 1.75 -13.45
CA GLU A 229 -7.24 2.76 -12.98
C GLU A 229 -8.02 2.30 -11.74
N PHE A 230 -8.32 1.00 -11.64
CA PHE A 230 -9.01 0.41 -10.51
C PHE A 230 -8.26 0.63 -9.18
N LEU A 231 -7.00 0.21 -9.12
CA LEU A 231 -6.19 0.37 -7.91
C LEU A 231 -5.78 1.82 -7.69
N SER A 232 -5.57 2.59 -8.76
CA SER A 232 -5.37 4.05 -8.68
C SER A 232 -6.55 4.73 -7.98
N THR A 233 -7.77 4.41 -8.42
CA THR A 233 -9.03 4.90 -7.83
C THR A 233 -9.16 4.45 -6.38
N LEU A 234 -8.84 3.19 -6.08
CA LEU A 234 -8.89 2.66 -4.71
C LEU A 234 -7.94 3.43 -3.77
N ILE A 235 -6.67 3.59 -4.18
CA ILE A 235 -5.66 4.31 -3.38
C ILE A 235 -6.08 5.77 -3.19
N LYS A 236 -6.57 6.42 -4.26
CA LYS A 236 -7.13 7.78 -4.19
C LYS A 236 -8.27 7.87 -3.17
N GLN A 237 -9.22 6.94 -3.19
CA GLN A 237 -10.32 6.93 -2.21
C GLN A 237 -9.81 6.71 -0.78
N ILE A 238 -8.85 5.80 -0.55
CA ILE A 238 -8.21 5.60 0.76
C ILE A 238 -7.58 6.91 1.26
N ASN A 239 -6.86 7.62 0.40
CA ASN A 239 -6.22 8.88 0.76
C ASN A 239 -7.22 10.01 1.00
N GLN A 240 -8.34 10.03 0.27
CA GLN A 240 -9.44 10.98 0.51
C GLN A 240 -10.16 10.71 1.84
N GLU A 241 -10.43 9.45 2.18
CA GLU A 241 -11.03 9.06 3.46
C GLU A 241 -10.13 9.49 4.62
N LYS A 242 -8.83 9.22 4.50
CA LYS A 242 -7.81 9.69 5.44
C LYS A 242 -7.82 11.22 5.58
N SER A 243 -7.82 11.94 4.47
CA SER A 243 -7.83 13.42 4.49
C SER A 243 -9.08 13.97 5.16
N SER A 244 -10.25 13.37 4.88
CA SER A 244 -11.51 13.71 5.53
C SER A 244 -11.48 13.47 7.04
N TYR A 245 -10.90 12.35 7.48
CA TYR A 245 -10.74 12.04 8.89
C TYR A 245 -9.82 13.05 9.61
N VAL A 246 -8.69 13.42 9.00
CA VAL A 246 -7.80 14.46 9.53
C VAL A 246 -8.51 15.81 9.61
N GLU A 247 -9.29 16.17 8.59
CA GLU A 247 -10.05 17.41 8.59
C GLU A 247 -11.09 17.44 9.72
N GLN A 248 -11.78 16.33 10.00
CA GLN A 248 -12.69 16.25 11.14
C GLN A 248 -11.97 16.49 12.48
N ILE A 249 -10.77 15.93 12.64
CA ILE A 249 -9.94 16.16 13.83
C ILE A 249 -9.51 17.62 13.92
N LYS A 250 -9.09 18.23 12.81
CA LYS A 250 -8.76 19.65 12.73
C LYS A 250 -9.92 20.50 13.22
N GLN A 251 -11.14 20.26 12.74
CA GLN A 251 -12.31 21.03 13.15
C GLN A 251 -12.56 20.99 14.66
N ILE A 252 -12.29 19.85 15.32
CA ILE A 252 -12.42 19.71 16.78
C ILE A 252 -11.30 20.45 17.53
N LEU A 253 -10.10 20.52 16.95
CA LEU A 253 -8.92 21.14 17.55
C LEU A 253 -8.78 22.64 17.21
N LEU A 254 -9.67 23.19 16.37
CA LEU A 254 -9.69 24.62 16.07
C LEU A 254 -9.81 25.44 17.35
N GLY A 255 -8.95 26.45 17.48
CA GLY A 255 -8.89 27.34 18.64
C GLY A 255 -7.87 26.94 19.70
N TYR A 256 -7.21 25.78 19.58
CA TYR A 256 -6.06 25.41 20.42
C TYR A 256 -4.73 25.70 19.69
N PRO A 257 -3.97 26.73 20.09
CA PRO A 257 -2.69 27.04 19.44
C PRO A 257 -1.60 26.00 19.77
N LEU A 258 -1.71 25.36 20.93
CA LEU A 258 -0.81 24.31 21.39
C LEU A 258 -1.65 23.14 21.90
N ILE A 259 -1.44 21.97 21.31
CA ILE A 259 -2.24 20.77 21.52
C ILE A 259 -1.49 19.81 22.42
N THR A 260 -2.12 19.48 23.54
CA THR A 260 -1.67 18.45 24.47
C THR A 260 -2.15 17.07 24.03
N VAL A 261 -1.52 16.01 24.54
CA VAL A 261 -1.96 14.62 24.31
C VAL A 261 -3.42 14.42 24.72
N SER A 262 -3.86 15.02 25.84
CA SER A 262 -5.25 14.89 26.31
C SER A 262 -6.26 15.50 25.32
N GLN A 263 -5.96 16.68 24.78
CA GLN A 263 -6.81 17.32 23.76
C GLN A 263 -6.83 16.51 22.47
N PHE A 264 -5.68 16.00 22.03
CA PHE A 264 -5.59 15.13 20.86
C PHE A 264 -6.40 13.84 21.05
N CYS A 265 -6.22 13.12 22.16
CA CYS A 265 -7.01 11.93 22.47
C CYS A 265 -8.51 12.21 22.47
N ARG A 266 -8.93 13.34 23.05
CA ARG A 266 -10.34 13.75 23.03
C ARG A 266 -10.84 13.95 21.60
N ALA A 267 -10.08 14.62 20.75
CA ALA A 267 -10.45 14.80 19.34
C ALA A 267 -10.57 13.46 18.63
N ILE A 268 -9.62 12.54 18.82
CA ILE A 268 -9.69 11.19 18.26
C ILE A 268 -10.94 10.45 18.72
N TYR A 269 -11.27 10.45 20.02
CA TYR A 269 -12.48 9.78 20.53
C TYR A 269 -13.78 10.42 20.05
N MET A 270 -13.78 11.73 19.77
CA MET A 270 -14.94 12.41 19.19
C MET A 270 -15.12 12.07 17.71
N THR A 271 -14.04 11.81 16.97
CA THR A 271 -14.09 11.42 15.56
C THR A 271 -14.30 9.91 15.35
N ASP A 272 -13.61 9.05 16.12
CA ASP A 272 -13.78 7.59 16.11
C ASP A 272 -13.96 7.05 17.54
N PRO A 273 -15.22 6.96 18.02
CA PRO A 273 -15.53 6.41 19.34
C PRO A 273 -15.12 4.94 19.52
N ASN A 274 -14.90 4.21 18.41
CA ASN A 274 -14.60 2.79 18.40
C ASN A 274 -13.10 2.52 18.16
N ILE A 275 -12.24 3.52 18.29
CA ILE A 275 -10.80 3.33 18.18
C ILE A 275 -10.29 2.40 19.29
N ASN A 276 -9.45 1.43 18.94
CA ASN A 276 -8.84 0.57 19.94
C ASN A 276 -7.62 1.26 20.59
N GLN A 277 -7.24 0.81 21.79
CA GLN A 277 -6.15 1.46 22.54
C GLN A 277 -4.79 1.36 21.84
N ASN A 278 -4.49 0.25 21.17
CA ASN A 278 -3.22 0.06 20.48
C ASN A 278 -3.06 1.05 19.31
N GLU A 279 -4.14 1.28 18.56
CA GLU A 279 -4.21 2.27 17.49
C GLU A 279 -4.04 3.68 18.04
N LEU A 280 -4.77 4.04 19.11
CA LEU A 280 -4.63 5.35 19.74
C LEU A 280 -3.20 5.59 20.25
N HIS A 281 -2.59 4.60 20.89
CA HIS A 281 -1.19 4.68 21.33
C HIS A 281 -0.25 4.94 20.17
N ARG A 282 -0.43 4.23 19.06
CA ARG A 282 0.36 4.41 17.85
C ARG A 282 0.22 5.83 17.26
N TYR A 283 -0.99 6.39 17.26
CA TYR A 283 -1.22 7.78 16.84
C TYR A 283 -0.42 8.75 17.71
N ILE A 284 -0.45 8.56 19.03
CA ILE A 284 0.24 9.42 19.99
C ILE A 284 1.77 9.31 19.81
N GLU A 285 2.30 8.10 19.71
CA GLU A 285 3.73 7.84 19.50
C GLU A 285 4.23 8.51 18.23
N TRP A 286 3.49 8.40 17.14
CA TRP A 286 3.84 9.02 15.86
C TRP A 286 3.75 10.55 15.92
N VAL A 287 2.58 11.08 16.30
CA VAL A 287 2.29 12.53 16.27
C VAL A 287 3.19 13.29 17.23
N PHE A 288 3.42 12.78 18.44
CA PHE A 288 4.28 13.45 19.42
C PHE A 288 5.75 12.98 19.37
N SER A 289 6.09 12.07 18.43
CA SER A 289 7.43 11.47 18.30
C SER A 289 7.95 10.86 19.61
N ILE A 290 7.07 10.18 20.34
CA ILE A 290 7.37 9.58 21.64
C ILE A 290 7.90 8.17 21.39
N LYS A 291 9.13 7.90 21.81
CA LYS A 291 9.73 6.56 21.69
C LYS A 291 9.29 5.60 22.79
N ASN A 292 8.74 6.10 23.91
CA ASN A 292 8.25 5.31 25.04
C ASN A 292 7.16 6.08 25.83
N PHE A 293 5.89 5.70 25.69
CA PHE A 293 4.75 6.32 26.37
C PHE A 293 4.83 6.23 27.92
N HIS A 294 5.58 5.26 28.46
CA HIS A 294 5.71 5.01 29.90
C HIS A 294 6.74 5.88 30.63
N SER A 295 7.52 6.69 29.91
CA SER A 295 8.47 7.61 30.53
C SER A 295 7.75 8.92 30.81
N SER A 296 7.49 9.24 32.09
CA SER A 296 6.76 10.41 32.58
C SER A 296 7.41 11.78 32.29
N GLN A 297 8.14 11.93 31.19
CA GLN A 297 8.59 13.23 30.70
C GLN A 297 7.37 14.01 30.21
N GLN A 298 7.24 15.26 30.66
CA GLN A 298 6.21 16.18 30.16
C GLN A 298 6.31 16.27 28.64
N ILE A 299 5.38 15.61 27.94
CA ILE A 299 5.28 15.66 26.49
C ILE A 299 4.97 17.10 26.12
N LYS A 300 5.88 17.73 25.38
CA LYS A 300 5.73 19.12 24.94
C LYS A 300 4.47 19.22 24.06
N PRO A 301 3.59 20.20 24.29
CA PRO A 301 2.45 20.41 23.42
C PRO A 301 2.91 20.82 22.01
N LEU A 302 2.16 20.40 21.01
CA LEU A 302 2.50 20.54 19.59
C LEU A 302 1.64 21.64 18.95
N ASP A 303 2.21 22.37 17.99
CA ASP A 303 1.43 23.28 17.16
C ASP A 303 0.42 22.51 16.30
N LEU A 304 -0.74 23.13 16.00
CA LEU A 304 -1.79 22.50 15.20
C LEU A 304 -1.30 22.07 13.82
N GLU A 305 -0.55 22.92 13.12
CA GLU A 305 -0.08 22.60 11.77
C GLU A 305 0.93 21.45 11.79
N ASP A 306 1.82 21.41 12.78
CA ASP A 306 2.75 20.30 12.95
C ASP A 306 2.03 18.99 13.31
N LEU A 307 0.99 19.06 14.14
CA LEU A 307 0.17 17.90 14.49
C LEU A 307 -0.54 17.32 13.26
N LEU A 308 -1.22 18.19 12.50
CA LEU A 308 -1.96 17.78 11.30
C LEU A 308 -1.01 17.23 10.25
N ARG A 309 0.11 17.91 9.97
CA ARG A 309 1.14 17.42 9.06
C ARG A 309 1.65 16.03 9.45
N ARG A 310 1.87 15.76 10.74
CA ARG A 310 2.31 14.43 11.19
C ARG A 310 1.21 13.39 11.05
N LEU A 311 -0.03 13.76 11.33
CA LEU A 311 -1.18 12.88 11.20
C LEU A 311 -1.46 12.49 9.74
N GLU A 312 -1.39 13.46 8.81
CA GLU A 312 -1.48 13.24 7.37
C GLU A 312 -0.39 12.29 6.84
N ASN A 313 0.72 12.17 7.55
CA ASN A 313 1.83 11.30 7.17
C ASN A 313 1.91 10.00 7.97
N CYS A 314 0.91 9.74 8.82
CA CYS A 314 0.79 8.55 9.65
C CYS A 314 0.14 7.39 8.87
N ALA A 315 0.49 6.16 9.18
CA ALA A 315 -0.11 4.94 8.62
C ALA A 315 -1.43 4.53 9.29
N CYS A 316 -1.77 5.22 10.36
CA CYS A 316 -2.76 4.76 11.30
C CYS A 316 -4.10 5.36 10.91
N PHE A 317 -4.83 4.69 10.02
CA PHE A 317 -6.20 5.04 9.67
C PHE A 317 -7.03 3.76 9.60
N LYS A 318 -8.25 3.87 10.10
CA LYS A 318 -9.23 2.80 10.09
C LYS A 318 -9.92 2.77 8.74
N HIS A 319 -10.09 1.57 8.20
CA HIS A 319 -11.17 1.23 7.28
C HIS A 319 -12.19 0.39 8.05
#